data_AF-A0A3D5YEN1-F1
#
_entry.id   AF-A0A3D5YEN1-F1
#
_cell.length_a   1.000
_cell.length_b   1.000
_cell.length_c   1.000
_cell.angle_alpha   90.00
_cell.angle_beta   90.00
_cell.angle_gamma   90.00
#
_symmetry.space_group_name_H-M   'P 1'
#
loop_
_entity.id
_entity.type
_entity.pdbx_description
1 polymer ?
#
loop_
_entity_poly.entity_id
_entity_poly.type
_entity_poly.pdbx_seq_one_letter_code
_entity_poly.pdbx_strand_id
1 'polypeptide(L)'
;EAEAIHGDFSQSQRESVMKKFRGGGIDVLVATDVAARGLDISKITHVINYSIPQNPESYVHRIGRTGRAGREGVAITFVTPREDRQLRLIQSVAKTKITRGKLPSVQEIQEVRVERLKERIQEFIDDKHFDNYLKMVEKLADGLQPIDVAAALLKFQLEGFGTAAAPAGEPSLGETGAPPGMARLFITVGREQKIRPGDIVKLIADKTGLSGKAIGNIKILEKFTFVEVPRDSAEKVIDVLQKSMIGGRKISAAPARPR
;
A
#
# COMPACT_ATOMS: atom_id res chain seq x y z
N GLU A 1 9.97 6.40 -12.63
CA GLU A 1 10.60 5.04 -12.48
C GLU A 1 11.45 4.95 -11.21
N ALA A 2 11.81 3.74 -10.76
CA ALA A 2 12.59 3.51 -9.53
C ALA A 2 13.72 2.47 -9.72
N GLU A 3 14.89 2.70 -9.14
CA GLU A 3 15.99 1.71 -9.08
C GLU A 3 16.60 1.62 -7.68
N ALA A 4 17.36 0.55 -7.41
CA ALA A 4 18.01 0.29 -6.13
C ALA A 4 19.53 0.36 -6.21
N ILE A 5 20.18 0.67 -5.08
CA ILE A 5 21.63 0.62 -4.90
C ILE A 5 21.98 -0.02 -3.54
N HIS A 6 22.79 -1.07 -3.55
CA HIS A 6 23.23 -1.78 -2.34
C HIS A 6 24.70 -2.20 -2.41
N GLY A 7 25.19 -2.85 -1.36
CA GLY A 7 26.61 -3.18 -1.16
C GLY A 7 27.21 -4.04 -2.27
N ASP A 8 26.43 -4.96 -2.84
CA ASP A 8 26.90 -5.93 -3.83
C ASP A 8 27.00 -5.36 -5.26
N PHE A 9 26.55 -4.13 -5.47
CA PHE A 9 26.73 -3.45 -6.75
C PHE A 9 28.22 -3.16 -6.99
N SER A 10 28.70 -3.52 -8.19
CA SER A 10 30.02 -3.10 -8.66
C SER A 10 30.08 -1.57 -8.83
N GLN A 11 31.29 -1.01 -8.83
CA GLN A 11 31.47 0.44 -8.99
C GLN A 11 30.84 0.95 -10.31
N SER A 12 30.96 0.21 -11.41
CA SER A 12 30.37 0.57 -12.70
C SER A 12 28.84 0.53 -12.68
N GLN A 13 28.24 -0.44 -11.99
CA GLN A 13 26.79 -0.49 -11.82
C GLN A 13 26.31 0.72 -11.01
N ARG A 14 26.99 1.05 -9.90
CA ARG A 14 26.66 2.23 -9.09
C ARG A 14 26.71 3.51 -9.90
N GLU A 15 27.76 3.72 -10.69
CA GLU A 15 27.91 4.90 -11.55
C GLU A 15 26.80 5.00 -12.61
N SER A 16 26.40 3.88 -13.20
CA SER A 16 25.31 3.83 -14.19
C SER A 16 23.97 4.26 -13.58
N VAL A 17 23.58 3.67 -12.44
CA VAL A 17 22.35 4.03 -11.71
C VAL A 17 22.38 5.52 -11.33
N MET A 18 23.52 5.98 -10.80
CA MET A 18 23.68 7.37 -10.39
C MET A 18 23.67 8.37 -11.56
N LYS A 19 24.13 7.96 -12.74
CA LYS A 19 24.04 8.79 -13.95
C LYS A 19 22.58 8.94 -14.37
N LYS A 20 21.81 7.84 -14.40
CA LYS A 20 20.38 7.88 -14.72
C LYS A 20 19.58 8.71 -13.72
N PHE A 21 19.84 8.54 -12.42
CA PHE A 21 19.18 9.30 -11.36
C PHE A 21 19.47 10.80 -11.46
N ARG A 22 20.72 11.20 -11.67
CA ARG A 22 21.09 12.63 -11.85
C ARG A 22 20.53 13.22 -13.14
N GLY A 23 20.37 12.40 -14.18
CA GLY A 23 19.78 12.79 -15.46
C GLY A 23 18.25 12.87 -15.46
N GLY A 24 17.58 12.52 -14.35
CA GLY A 24 16.11 12.50 -14.27
C GLY A 24 15.46 11.31 -15.00
N GLY A 25 16.25 10.32 -15.45
CA GLY A 25 15.70 9.08 -16.01
C GLY A 25 15.10 8.17 -14.94
N ILE A 26 15.39 8.43 -13.66
CA ILE A 26 14.83 7.73 -12.51
C ILE A 26 14.43 8.79 -11.48
N ASP A 27 13.20 8.71 -10.99
CA ASP A 27 12.65 9.67 -10.02
C ASP A 27 12.89 9.21 -8.57
N VAL A 28 13.04 7.89 -8.37
CA VAL A 28 13.15 7.28 -7.03
C VAL A 28 14.36 6.36 -6.96
N LEU A 29 15.24 6.63 -6.01
CA LEU A 29 16.39 5.78 -5.70
C LEU A 29 16.22 5.13 -4.31
N VAL A 30 16.30 3.80 -4.27
CA VAL A 30 16.24 3.03 -3.01
C VAL A 30 17.65 2.61 -2.63
N ALA A 31 18.12 2.99 -1.43
CA ALA A 31 19.51 2.77 -1.03
C ALA A 31 19.65 2.22 0.40
N THR A 32 20.69 1.43 0.64
CA THR A 32 21.17 1.12 2.00
C THR A 32 22.22 2.12 2.46
N ASP A 33 22.41 2.26 3.78
CA ASP A 33 23.36 3.23 4.36
C ASP A 33 24.79 3.06 3.83
N VAL A 34 25.22 1.81 3.62
CA VAL A 34 26.56 1.50 3.14
C VAL A 34 26.75 1.98 1.70
N ALA A 35 25.73 1.77 0.85
CA ALA A 35 25.78 2.15 -0.55
C ALA A 35 25.59 3.66 -0.77
N ALA A 36 24.95 4.36 0.17
CA ALA A 36 24.64 5.79 0.05
C ALA A 36 25.79 6.73 0.48
N ARG A 37 26.84 6.21 1.13
CA ARG A 37 28.00 7.01 1.55
C ARG A 37 28.86 7.42 0.33
N GLY A 38 29.35 8.65 0.35
CA GLY A 38 30.20 9.19 -0.72
C GLY A 38 29.46 9.53 -2.02
N LEU A 39 28.15 9.29 -2.11
CA LEU A 39 27.36 9.72 -3.26
C LEU A 39 27.15 11.24 -3.20
N ASP A 40 27.66 11.95 -4.21
CA ASP A 40 27.30 13.34 -4.45
C ASP A 40 25.94 13.39 -5.16
N ILE A 41 24.90 13.64 -4.36
CA ILE A 41 23.52 13.73 -4.82
C ILE A 41 23.00 15.09 -4.40
N SER A 42 23.12 16.07 -5.29
CA SER A 42 22.86 17.47 -5.00
C SER A 42 21.41 17.89 -5.23
N LYS A 43 20.55 17.05 -5.84
CA LYS A 43 19.19 17.40 -6.29
C LYS A 43 18.10 16.45 -5.76
N ILE A 44 18.03 16.21 -4.46
CA ILE A 44 16.92 15.46 -3.87
C ILE A 44 15.96 16.43 -3.19
N THR A 45 14.67 16.34 -3.51
CA THR A 45 13.59 17.10 -2.84
C THR A 45 13.10 16.36 -1.60
N HIS A 46 13.04 15.03 -1.64
CA HIS A 46 12.48 14.19 -0.59
C HIS A 46 13.43 13.07 -0.17
N VAL A 47 13.64 12.91 1.15
CA VAL A 47 14.31 11.73 1.74
C VAL A 47 13.28 10.96 2.54
N ILE A 48 13.11 9.67 2.23
CA ILE A 48 12.19 8.79 2.94
C ILE A 48 12.99 7.71 3.67
N ASN A 49 13.02 7.79 5.01
CA ASN A 49 13.53 6.73 5.85
C ASN A 49 12.46 5.64 5.98
N TYR A 50 12.55 4.63 5.12
CA TYR A 50 11.65 3.47 5.17
C TYR A 50 11.74 2.72 6.50
N SER A 51 12.96 2.53 7.00
CA SER A 51 13.24 2.02 8.34
C SER A 51 13.97 3.08 9.17
N ILE A 52 13.59 3.23 10.44
CA ILE A 52 14.23 4.18 11.34
C ILE A 52 15.72 3.83 11.52
N PRO A 53 16.64 4.81 11.41
CA PRO A 53 18.06 4.58 11.66
C PRO A 53 18.33 4.15 13.11
N GLN A 54 19.17 3.13 13.30
CA GLN A 54 19.57 2.66 14.64
C GLN A 54 20.57 3.60 15.32
N ASN A 55 21.36 4.35 14.53
CA ASN A 55 22.25 5.40 15.04
C ASN A 55 21.68 6.78 14.64
N PRO A 56 21.51 7.73 15.59
CA PRO A 56 21.14 9.11 15.29
C PRO A 56 22.03 9.84 14.26
N GLU A 57 23.33 9.57 14.23
CA GLU A 57 24.23 10.18 13.23
C GLU A 57 23.86 9.74 11.81
N SER A 58 23.46 8.47 11.64
CA SER A 58 22.96 7.98 10.36
C SER A 58 21.69 8.73 9.93
N TYR A 59 20.81 9.10 10.85
CA TYR A 59 19.64 9.92 10.53
C TYR A 59 20.06 11.27 9.92
N VAL A 60 20.99 11.99 10.57
CA VAL A 60 21.49 13.28 10.08
C VAL A 60 22.14 13.14 8.69
N HIS A 61 22.95 12.11 8.48
CA HIS A 61 23.59 11.85 7.19
C HIS A 61 22.60 11.51 6.06
N ARG A 62 21.49 10.83 6.38
CA ARG A 62 20.43 10.50 5.43
C ARG A 62 19.62 11.75 5.06
N ILE A 63 19.12 12.50 6.05
CA ILE A 63 18.30 13.68 5.75
C ILE A 63 19.12 14.81 5.13
N GLY A 64 20.42 14.89 5.41
CA GLY A 64 21.36 15.82 4.78
C GLY A 64 21.58 15.58 3.27
N ARG A 65 20.82 14.67 2.63
CA ARG A 65 20.76 14.49 1.18
C ARG A 65 19.74 15.42 0.51
N THR A 66 18.73 15.89 1.24
CA THR A 66 17.80 16.94 0.79
C THR A 66 18.19 18.30 1.38
N GLY A 67 17.52 19.37 0.96
CA GLY A 67 17.67 20.71 1.56
C GLY A 67 19.05 21.35 1.33
N ARG A 68 19.72 21.02 0.22
CA ARG A 68 21.08 21.51 -0.10
C ARG A 68 21.06 22.78 -0.93
N ALA A 69 22.12 23.59 -0.80
CA ALA A 69 22.33 24.83 -1.55
C ALA A 69 21.17 25.84 -1.41
N GLY A 70 20.68 26.02 -0.18
CA GLY A 70 19.63 26.98 0.14
C GLY A 70 18.22 26.59 -0.30
N ARG A 71 18.04 25.39 -0.87
CA ARG A 71 16.72 24.87 -1.25
C ARG A 71 16.04 24.20 -0.06
N GLU A 72 14.71 24.24 -0.07
CA GLU A 72 13.91 23.48 0.89
C GLU A 72 13.95 21.97 0.58
N GLY A 73 13.78 21.16 1.62
CA GLY A 73 13.84 19.72 1.53
C GLY A 73 12.96 19.05 2.56
N VAL A 74 12.31 17.96 2.18
CA VAL A 74 11.39 17.22 3.05
C VAL A 74 12.03 15.88 3.44
N ALA A 75 12.04 15.58 4.73
CA ALA A 75 12.45 14.28 5.25
C ALA A 75 11.28 13.60 5.97
N ILE A 76 10.89 12.41 5.51
CA ILE A 76 9.84 11.60 6.12
C ILE A 76 10.48 10.35 6.71
N THR A 77 10.08 10.00 7.93
CA THR A 77 10.56 8.78 8.59
C THR A 77 9.38 7.94 9.03
N PHE A 78 9.36 6.66 8.62
CA PHE A 78 8.41 5.71 9.13
C PHE A 78 8.88 5.17 10.49
N VAL A 79 7.95 5.15 11.44
CA VAL A 79 8.21 4.75 12.83
C VAL A 79 7.07 3.85 13.29
N THR A 80 7.42 2.67 13.76
CA THR A 80 6.49 1.74 14.40
C THR A 80 6.34 2.04 15.89
N PRO A 81 5.28 1.58 16.58
CA PRO A 81 5.10 1.82 18.01
C PRO A 81 6.26 1.36 18.90
N ARG A 82 7.02 0.35 18.47
CA ARG A 82 8.17 -0.19 19.23
C ARG A 82 9.43 0.68 19.11
N GLU A 83 9.48 1.57 18.13
CA GLU A 83 10.65 2.40 17.80
C GLU A 83 10.60 3.80 18.44
N ASP A 84 9.59 4.07 19.28
CA ASP A 84 9.37 5.35 19.93
C ASP A 84 10.56 5.82 20.81
N ARG A 85 11.25 4.87 21.47
CA ARG A 85 12.49 5.18 22.22
C ARG A 85 13.61 5.63 21.28
N GLN A 86 13.72 4.99 20.11
CA GLN A 86 14.73 5.34 19.11
C GLN A 86 14.46 6.70 18.49
N LEU A 87 13.19 7.01 18.20
CA LEU A 87 12.77 8.32 17.71
C LEU A 87 13.15 9.44 18.69
N ARG A 88 12.88 9.26 19.99
CA ARG A 88 13.27 10.23 21.04
C ARG A 88 14.77 10.47 21.07
N LEU A 89 15.57 9.40 20.96
CA LEU A 89 17.04 9.51 20.93
C LEU A 89 17.50 10.32 19.70
N ILE A 90 16.95 10.02 18.52
CA ILE A 90 17.23 10.76 17.29
C ILE A 90 16.90 12.24 17.45
N GLN A 91 15.72 12.57 17.98
CA GLN A 91 15.30 13.96 18.19
C GLN A 91 16.22 14.72 19.14
N SER A 92 16.69 14.07 20.21
CA SER A 92 17.63 14.66 21.17
C SER A 92 18.97 14.99 20.51
N VAL A 93 19.55 14.03 19.78
CA VAL A 93 20.85 14.19 19.13
C VAL A 93 20.79 15.17 17.95
N ALA A 94 19.78 15.04 17.10
CA ALA A 94 19.57 15.93 15.95
C ALA A 94 19.04 17.31 16.38
N LYS A 95 18.74 17.52 17.67
CA LYS A 95 18.20 18.76 18.25
C LYS A 95 17.01 19.31 17.48
N THR A 96 16.12 18.42 17.05
CA THR A 96 14.95 18.78 16.25
C THR A 96 13.70 18.05 16.72
N LYS A 97 12.54 18.69 16.54
CA LYS A 97 11.25 18.09 16.82
C LYS A 97 10.69 17.52 15.52
N ILE A 98 10.62 16.20 15.45
CA ILE A 98 9.99 15.50 14.32
C ILE A 98 8.48 15.50 14.55
N THR A 99 7.73 16.15 13.67
CA THR A 99 6.26 16.21 13.75
C THR A 99 5.64 14.95 13.17
N ARG A 100 4.67 14.37 13.88
CA ARG A 100 3.94 13.20 13.39
C ARG A 100 3.03 13.61 12.22
N GLY A 101 3.29 13.05 11.04
CA GLY A 101 2.41 13.19 9.88
C GLY A 101 1.13 12.35 10.01
N LYS A 102 0.08 12.76 9.29
CA LYS A 102 -1.10 11.92 9.04
C LYS A 102 -0.88 11.15 7.75
N LEU A 103 -1.33 9.89 7.71
CA LEU A 103 -1.38 9.17 6.45
C LEU A 103 -2.49 9.76 5.59
N PRO A 104 -2.25 9.97 4.28
CA PRO A 104 -3.30 10.43 3.40
C PRO A 104 -4.40 9.38 3.30
N SER A 105 -5.65 9.85 3.19
CA SER A 105 -6.79 8.96 2.97
C SER A 105 -6.81 8.44 1.52
N VAL A 106 -7.54 7.35 1.27
CA VAL A 106 -7.72 6.83 -0.09
C VAL A 106 -8.38 7.89 -0.98
N GLN A 107 -9.32 8.65 -0.42
CA GLN A 107 -10.01 9.72 -1.12
C GLN A 107 -9.05 10.86 -1.48
N GLU A 108 -8.21 11.31 -0.54
CA GLU A 108 -7.18 12.33 -0.81
C GLU A 108 -6.20 11.87 -1.91
N ILE A 109 -5.82 10.59 -1.92
CA ILE A 109 -4.96 10.03 -2.98
C ILE A 109 -5.68 10.06 -4.32
N GLN A 110 -6.97 9.71 -4.37
CA GLN A 110 -7.77 9.73 -5.59
C GLN A 110 -7.93 11.15 -6.13
N GLU A 111 -8.25 12.12 -5.28
CA GLU A 111 -8.39 13.53 -5.66
C GLU A 111 -7.10 14.07 -6.27
N VAL A 112 -5.94 13.83 -5.62
CA VAL A 112 -4.63 14.25 -6.15
C VAL A 112 -4.29 13.55 -7.48
N ARG A 113 -4.67 12.28 -7.65
CA ARG A 113 -4.46 11.56 -8.92
C ARG A 113 -5.30 12.14 -10.04
N VAL A 114 -6.56 12.46 -9.77
CA VAL A 114 -7.48 13.06 -10.75
C VAL A 114 -7.00 14.46 -11.14
N GLU A 115 -6.59 15.29 -10.18
CA GLU A 115 -6.11 16.64 -10.49
C GLU A 115 -4.83 16.61 -11.35
N ARG A 116 -3.86 15.75 -11.02
CA ARG A 116 -2.66 15.57 -11.85
C ARG A 116 -2.97 15.04 -13.25
N LEU A 117 -3.96 14.15 -13.37
CA LEU A 117 -4.37 13.65 -14.67
C LEU A 117 -5.02 14.76 -15.51
N LYS A 118 -5.84 15.60 -14.88
CA LYS A 118 -6.47 16.75 -15.51
C LYS A 118 -5.43 17.74 -16.03
N GLU A 119 -4.41 18.08 -15.24
CA GLU A 119 -3.29 18.94 -15.67
C GLU A 119 -2.62 18.38 -16.93
N ARG A 120 -2.28 17.08 -16.94
CA ARG A 120 -1.69 16.40 -18.10
C ARG A 120 -2.62 16.37 -19.31
N ILE A 121 -3.92 16.13 -19.11
CA ILE A 121 -4.91 16.17 -20.19
C ILE A 121 -4.98 17.57 -20.79
N GLN A 122 -4.91 18.62 -19.96
CA GLN A 122 -4.95 20.00 -20.44
C GLN A 122 -3.76 20.32 -21.34
N GLU A 123 -2.55 19.87 -21.00
CA GLU A 123 -1.36 20.02 -21.86
C GLU A 123 -1.60 19.42 -23.25
N PHE A 124 -2.17 18.21 -23.35
CA PHE A 124 -2.49 17.58 -24.63
C PHE A 124 -3.61 18.28 -25.40
N ILE A 125 -4.59 18.86 -24.69
CA ILE A 125 -5.67 19.63 -25.33
C ILE A 125 -5.11 20.93 -25.93
N ASP A 126 -4.20 21.59 -25.23
CA ASP A 126 -3.59 22.83 -25.68
C ASP A 126 -2.72 22.62 -26.94
N ASP A 127 -2.12 21.44 -27.08
CA ASP A 127 -1.37 21.02 -28.26
C ASP A 127 -2.25 20.80 -29.51
N LYS A 128 -3.59 20.73 -29.39
CA LYS A 128 -4.59 20.69 -30.49
C LYS A 128 -4.42 19.61 -31.58
N HIS A 129 -3.59 18.59 -31.38
CA HIS A 129 -3.36 17.52 -32.36
C HIS A 129 -4.08 16.22 -31.97
N PHE A 130 -5.41 16.21 -31.94
CA PHE A 130 -6.19 15.02 -31.54
C PHE A 130 -7.28 14.57 -32.53
N ASP A 131 -7.31 15.08 -33.76
CA ASP A 131 -8.31 14.71 -34.78
C ASP A 131 -8.38 13.20 -35.07
N ASN A 132 -7.23 12.52 -35.11
CA ASN A 132 -7.19 11.06 -35.30
C ASN A 132 -7.75 10.32 -34.08
N TYR A 133 -7.55 10.85 -32.87
CA TYR A 133 -8.09 10.29 -31.64
C TYR A 133 -9.60 10.53 -31.52
N LEU A 134 -10.12 11.66 -32.01
CA LEU A 134 -11.55 11.93 -32.08
C LEU A 134 -12.28 10.85 -32.86
N LYS A 135 -11.78 10.49 -34.07
CA LYS A 135 -12.36 9.40 -34.87
C LYS A 135 -12.30 8.03 -34.16
N MET A 136 -11.24 7.78 -33.38
CA MET A 136 -11.14 6.55 -32.58
C MET A 136 -12.16 6.54 -31.44
N VAL A 137 -12.35 7.68 -30.77
CA VAL A 137 -13.34 7.83 -29.68
C VAL A 137 -14.76 7.71 -30.23
N GLU A 138 -15.07 8.32 -31.37
CA GLU A 138 -16.38 8.16 -32.04
C GLU A 138 -16.69 6.69 -32.32
N LYS A 139 -15.71 5.93 -32.81
CA LYS A 139 -15.86 4.49 -33.04
C LYS A 139 -15.98 3.69 -31.74
N LEU A 140 -15.26 4.07 -30.69
CA LEU A 140 -15.34 3.43 -29.36
C LEU A 140 -16.67 3.72 -28.66
N ALA A 141 -17.26 4.90 -28.89
CA ALA A 141 -18.52 5.34 -28.32
C ALA A 141 -19.74 4.86 -29.12
N ASP A 142 -19.57 4.09 -30.19
CA ASP A 142 -20.68 3.56 -30.98
C ASP A 142 -21.63 2.75 -30.08
N GLY A 143 -22.88 3.19 -29.98
CA GLY A 143 -23.90 2.60 -29.10
C GLY A 143 -23.74 2.90 -27.60
N LEU A 144 -22.80 3.75 -27.18
CA LEU A 144 -22.54 4.14 -25.78
C LEU A 144 -22.62 5.66 -25.59
N GLN A 145 -22.80 6.13 -24.35
CA GLN A 145 -22.66 7.56 -24.07
C GLN A 145 -21.16 7.93 -23.96
N PRO A 146 -20.69 9.03 -24.57
CA PRO A 146 -19.29 9.45 -24.48
C PRO A 146 -18.77 9.60 -23.05
N ILE A 147 -19.64 10.01 -22.12
CA ILE A 147 -19.28 10.14 -20.70
C ILE A 147 -19.01 8.79 -20.03
N ASP A 148 -19.72 7.73 -20.42
CA ASP A 148 -19.50 6.39 -19.89
C ASP A 148 -18.18 5.82 -20.40
N VAL A 149 -17.85 6.09 -21.67
CA VAL A 149 -16.54 5.75 -22.25
C VAL A 149 -15.42 6.50 -21.53
N ALA A 150 -15.59 7.80 -21.29
CA ALA A 150 -14.62 8.60 -20.55
C ALA A 150 -14.45 8.11 -19.10
N ALA A 151 -15.53 7.75 -18.42
CA ALA A 151 -15.49 7.17 -17.07
C ALA A 151 -14.79 5.81 -17.05
N ALA A 152 -15.04 4.95 -18.04
CA ALA A 152 -14.37 3.66 -18.17
C ALA A 152 -12.87 3.82 -18.44
N LEU A 153 -12.48 4.76 -19.31
CA LEU A 153 -11.08 5.10 -19.58
C LEU A 153 -10.39 5.72 -18.36
N LEU A 154 -11.08 6.57 -17.60
CA LEU A 154 -10.57 7.13 -16.35
C LEU A 154 -10.32 6.03 -15.32
N LYS A 155 -11.29 5.12 -15.15
CA LYS A 155 -11.14 3.94 -14.30
C LYS A 155 -9.95 3.10 -14.75
N PHE A 156 -9.85 2.81 -16.04
CA PHE A 156 -8.71 2.10 -16.63
C PHE A 156 -7.37 2.82 -16.37
N GLN A 157 -7.31 4.13 -16.49
CA GLN A 157 -6.06 4.88 -16.27
C GLN A 157 -5.63 4.88 -14.80
N LEU A 158 -6.59 4.84 -13.87
CA LEU A 158 -6.35 4.80 -12.43
C LEU A 158 -6.10 3.37 -11.90
N GLU A 159 -6.65 2.35 -12.56
CA GLU A 159 -6.70 0.96 -12.07
C GLU A 159 -6.07 -0.11 -13.00
N GLY A 160 -5.90 0.15 -14.30
CA GLY A 160 -5.30 -0.75 -15.32
C GLY A 160 -6.27 -1.74 -16.03
N PHE A 161 -5.77 -2.52 -17.02
CA PHE A 161 -6.49 -3.64 -17.67
C PHE A 161 -6.12 -4.93 -16.93
N GLY A 162 -7.01 -5.42 -16.06
CA GLY A 162 -6.95 -6.78 -15.52
C GLY A 162 -6.17 -6.94 -14.20
N THR A 163 -6.80 -7.71 -13.30
CA THR A 163 -6.22 -8.56 -12.24
C THR A 163 -5.00 -8.04 -11.47
N ALA A 164 -5.24 -7.73 -10.19
CA ALA A 164 -4.27 -7.53 -9.11
C ALA A 164 -3.54 -6.19 -9.08
N ALA A 165 -4.25 -5.15 -8.64
CA ALA A 165 -3.93 -4.44 -7.41
C ALA A 165 -5.14 -3.61 -7.02
N ALA A 166 -6.14 -4.28 -6.41
CA ALA A 166 -7.17 -3.54 -5.71
C ALA A 166 -6.47 -2.59 -4.71
N PRO A 167 -6.85 -1.30 -4.68
CA PRO A 167 -6.39 -0.42 -3.63
C PRO A 167 -6.70 -1.08 -2.29
N ALA A 168 -5.78 -0.95 -1.34
CA ALA A 168 -6.01 -1.39 0.04
C ALA A 168 -7.26 -0.66 0.58
N GLY A 169 -8.42 -1.29 0.44
CA GLY A 169 -9.70 -0.63 0.66
C GLY A 169 -10.89 -1.31 0.00
N GLU A 170 -10.88 -2.63 -0.18
CA GLU A 170 -12.06 -3.53 -0.23
C GLU A 170 -11.53 -4.97 -0.22
N PRO A 171 -12.07 -5.88 0.61
CA PRO A 171 -11.55 -7.24 0.72
C PRO A 171 -11.97 -8.07 -0.50
N SER A 172 -11.28 -7.92 -1.62
CA SER A 172 -11.43 -8.89 -2.71
C SER A 172 -10.95 -10.25 -2.21
N LEU A 173 -11.79 -11.27 -2.37
CA LEU A 173 -11.47 -12.65 -2.03
C LEU A 173 -10.44 -13.18 -3.04
N GLY A 174 -9.16 -12.83 -2.84
CA GLY A 174 -8.04 -13.36 -3.63
C GLY A 174 -7.85 -14.88 -3.44
N GLU A 175 -6.71 -15.40 -3.87
CA GLU A 175 -6.33 -16.79 -3.56
C GLU A 175 -6.06 -16.94 -2.06
N THR A 176 -7.01 -17.49 -1.31
CA THR A 176 -6.90 -17.60 0.15
C THR A 176 -6.23 -18.90 0.62
N GLY A 177 -5.79 -19.76 -0.30
CA GLY A 177 -5.25 -21.09 -0.01
C GLY A 177 -6.29 -22.07 0.54
N ALA A 178 -7.59 -21.81 0.31
CA ALA A 178 -8.71 -22.71 0.60
C ALA A 178 -9.01 -23.64 -0.60
N PRO A 179 -9.72 -24.77 -0.36
CA PRO A 179 -10.23 -25.62 -1.44
C PRO A 179 -11.13 -24.86 -2.44
N PRO A 180 -11.28 -25.37 -3.69
CA PRO A 180 -12.21 -24.78 -4.66
C PRO A 180 -13.61 -24.62 -4.09
N GLY A 181 -14.22 -23.43 -4.29
CA GLY A 181 -15.53 -23.08 -3.73
C GLY A 181 -15.51 -22.54 -2.29
N MET A 182 -14.36 -22.57 -1.62
CA MET A 182 -14.19 -22.01 -0.27
C MET A 182 -13.24 -20.82 -0.27
N ALA A 183 -13.33 -19.99 0.75
CA ALA A 183 -12.39 -18.93 1.07
C ALA A 183 -11.91 -19.09 2.52
N ARG A 184 -10.58 -19.02 2.73
CA ARG A 184 -9.99 -19.02 4.06
C ARG A 184 -9.90 -17.59 4.56
N LEU A 185 -10.47 -17.34 5.72
CA LEU A 185 -10.44 -16.05 6.41
C LEU A 185 -9.47 -16.12 7.58
N PHE A 186 -8.78 -15.02 7.82
CA PHE A 186 -7.95 -14.77 8.99
C PHE A 186 -8.72 -13.90 9.97
N ILE A 187 -8.72 -14.30 11.25
CA ILE A 187 -9.27 -13.49 12.35
C ILE A 187 -8.24 -13.27 13.46
N THR A 188 -8.20 -12.07 14.04
CA THR A 188 -7.20 -11.62 15.03
C THR A 188 -7.42 -12.17 16.45
N VAL A 189 -8.08 -13.31 16.58
CA VAL A 189 -8.39 -13.95 17.87
C VAL A 189 -7.94 -15.41 17.85
N GLY A 190 -7.36 -15.85 18.96
CA GLY A 190 -6.73 -17.17 19.11
C GLY A 190 -6.93 -17.76 20.51
N ARG A 191 -6.17 -18.81 20.83
CA ARG A 191 -6.27 -19.55 22.11
C ARG A 191 -6.12 -18.67 23.35
N GLU A 192 -5.39 -17.55 23.26
CA GLU A 192 -5.27 -16.57 24.34
C GLU A 192 -6.63 -16.05 24.83
N GLN A 193 -7.65 -16.03 23.98
CA GLN A 193 -9.01 -15.60 24.32
C GLN A 193 -9.90 -16.77 24.77
N LYS A 194 -9.32 -17.95 25.03
CA LYS A 194 -10.01 -19.19 25.42
C LYS A 194 -11.13 -19.61 24.45
N ILE A 195 -11.02 -19.21 23.18
CA ILE A 195 -12.00 -19.52 22.14
C ILE A 195 -11.92 -20.99 21.72
N ARG A 196 -13.08 -21.60 21.47
CA ARG A 196 -13.23 -22.95 20.94
C ARG A 196 -13.78 -22.88 19.51
N PRO A 197 -13.60 -23.93 18.68
CA PRO A 197 -14.13 -23.94 17.31
C PRO A 197 -15.65 -23.70 17.26
N GLY A 198 -16.39 -24.26 18.23
CA GLY A 198 -17.84 -24.06 18.33
C GLY A 198 -18.26 -22.60 18.52
N ASP A 199 -17.44 -21.76 19.18
CA ASP A 199 -17.75 -20.35 19.38
C ASP A 199 -17.69 -19.58 18.05
N ILE A 200 -16.75 -19.95 17.17
CA ILE A 200 -16.56 -19.37 15.85
C ILE A 200 -17.69 -19.82 14.91
N VAL A 201 -18.01 -21.13 14.92
CA VAL A 201 -19.12 -21.69 14.14
C VAL A 201 -20.42 -20.99 14.52
N LYS A 202 -20.70 -20.86 15.83
CA LYS A 202 -21.91 -20.22 16.34
C LYS A 202 -21.97 -18.74 15.94
N LEU A 203 -20.87 -18.00 16.12
CA LEU A 203 -20.82 -16.58 15.76
C LEU A 203 -21.11 -16.34 14.27
N ILE A 204 -20.54 -17.17 13.41
CA ILE A 204 -20.74 -17.07 11.96
C ILE A 204 -22.17 -17.48 11.61
N ALA A 205 -22.62 -18.64 12.07
CA ALA A 205 -23.96 -19.16 11.77
C ALA A 205 -25.07 -18.21 12.23
N ASP A 206 -25.03 -17.75 13.48
CA ASP A 206 -26.08 -16.92 14.09
C ASP A 206 -26.24 -15.57 13.36
N LYS A 207 -25.15 -15.00 12.86
CA LYS A 207 -25.16 -13.65 12.25
C LYS A 207 -25.22 -13.63 10.73
N THR A 208 -24.83 -14.72 10.05
CA THR A 208 -24.82 -14.77 8.58
C THR A 208 -25.96 -15.63 8.02
N GLY A 209 -26.58 -16.47 8.84
CA GLY A 209 -27.57 -17.48 8.43
C GLY A 209 -26.93 -18.72 7.80
N LEU A 210 -25.59 -18.83 7.83
CA LEU A 210 -24.89 -19.98 7.28
C LEU A 210 -25.11 -21.23 8.13
N SER A 211 -25.32 -22.36 7.48
CA SER A 211 -25.30 -23.66 8.16
C SER A 211 -23.89 -23.92 8.71
N GLY A 212 -23.80 -24.37 9.97
CA GLY A 212 -22.52 -24.75 10.58
C GLY A 212 -21.78 -25.85 9.80
N LYS A 213 -22.48 -26.62 8.97
CA LYS A 213 -21.90 -27.63 8.06
C LYS A 213 -21.22 -27.03 6.82
N ALA A 214 -21.57 -25.80 6.46
CA ALA A 214 -20.96 -25.08 5.34
C ALA A 214 -19.64 -24.40 5.73
N ILE A 215 -19.36 -24.29 7.03
CA ILE A 215 -18.08 -23.80 7.55
C ILE A 215 -17.09 -24.96 7.49
N GLY A 216 -15.97 -24.73 6.79
CA GLY A 216 -14.91 -25.71 6.59
C GLY A 216 -13.95 -25.78 7.78
N ASN A 217 -12.67 -26.00 7.50
CA ASN A 217 -11.68 -26.19 8.54
C ASN A 217 -11.47 -24.93 9.39
N ILE A 218 -11.37 -25.11 10.72
CA ILE A 218 -11.08 -24.05 11.69
C ILE A 218 -9.77 -24.37 12.40
N LYS A 219 -8.74 -23.56 12.14
CA LYS A 219 -7.42 -23.69 12.74
C LYS A 219 -7.14 -22.55 13.72
N ILE A 220 -7.32 -22.83 15.01
CA ILE A 220 -7.09 -21.88 16.10
C ILE A 220 -5.62 -21.94 16.55
N LEU A 221 -4.88 -20.86 16.34
CA LEU A 221 -3.51 -20.66 16.81
C LEU A 221 -3.51 -19.78 18.06
N GLU A 222 -2.33 -19.52 18.64
CA GLU A 222 -2.23 -18.77 19.91
C GLU A 222 -2.87 -17.38 19.84
N LYS A 223 -2.58 -16.62 18.77
CA LYS A 223 -2.96 -15.21 18.61
C LYS A 223 -4.01 -14.94 17.54
N PHE A 224 -4.27 -15.90 16.67
CA PHE A 224 -5.17 -15.73 15.53
C PHE A 224 -5.77 -17.07 15.12
N THR A 225 -6.79 -17.03 14.27
CA THR A 225 -7.48 -18.22 13.77
C THR A 225 -7.69 -18.11 12.27
N PHE A 226 -7.63 -19.25 11.60
CA PHE A 226 -8.11 -19.39 10.23
C PHE A 226 -9.43 -20.15 10.20
N VAL A 227 -10.38 -19.68 9.41
CA VAL A 227 -11.67 -20.34 9.20
C VAL A 227 -12.00 -20.36 7.71
N GLU A 228 -12.42 -21.51 7.21
CA GLU A 228 -12.87 -21.65 5.82
C GLU A 228 -14.39 -21.47 5.75
N VAL A 229 -14.84 -20.66 4.80
CA VAL A 229 -16.27 -20.40 4.55
C VAL A 229 -16.56 -20.43 3.06
N PRO A 230 -17.82 -20.65 2.62
CA PRO A 230 -18.17 -20.62 1.21
C PRO A 230 -17.79 -19.29 0.57
N ARG A 231 -17.18 -19.34 -0.61
CA ARG A 231 -16.64 -18.14 -1.28
C ARG A 231 -17.71 -17.06 -1.49
N ASP A 232 -18.91 -17.47 -1.90
CA ASP A 232 -20.05 -16.57 -2.15
C ASP A 232 -20.55 -15.86 -0.88
N SER A 233 -20.21 -16.37 0.30
CA SER A 233 -20.61 -15.79 1.59
C SER A 233 -19.47 -15.13 2.34
N ALA A 234 -18.23 -15.20 1.82
CA ALA A 234 -17.05 -14.81 2.57
C ALA A 234 -16.96 -13.31 2.84
N GLU A 235 -17.42 -12.45 1.92
CA GLU A 235 -17.52 -11.00 2.14
C GLU A 235 -18.50 -10.66 3.27
N LYS A 236 -19.69 -11.27 3.25
CA LYS A 236 -20.71 -11.12 4.30
C LYS A 236 -20.18 -11.57 5.65
N VAL A 237 -19.43 -12.67 5.69
CA VAL A 237 -18.79 -13.19 6.91
C VAL A 237 -17.73 -12.21 7.43
N ILE A 238 -16.90 -11.61 6.56
CA ILE A 238 -15.90 -10.61 6.96
C ILE A 238 -16.56 -9.40 7.63
N ASP A 239 -17.59 -8.82 7.02
CA ASP A 239 -18.28 -7.64 7.57
C ASP A 239 -18.90 -7.93 8.94
N VAL A 240 -19.56 -9.09 9.08
CA VAL A 240 -20.14 -9.55 10.34
C VAL A 240 -19.08 -9.75 11.43
N LEU A 241 -17.94 -10.35 11.09
CA LEU A 241 -16.87 -10.60 12.04
C LEU A 241 -16.21 -9.29 12.49
N GLN A 242 -15.98 -8.34 11.58
CA GLN A 242 -15.41 -7.02 11.92
C GLN A 242 -16.28 -6.21 12.90
N LYS A 243 -17.59 -6.45 12.90
CA LYS A 243 -18.58 -5.84 13.81
C LYS A 243 -18.83 -6.65 15.08
N SER A 244 -18.09 -7.74 15.31
CA SER A 244 -18.32 -8.68 16.41
C SER A 244 -17.22 -8.65 17.48
N MET A 245 -17.56 -9.16 18.67
CA MET A 245 -16.64 -9.33 19.79
C MET A 245 -16.65 -10.77 20.27
N ILE A 246 -15.49 -11.31 20.65
CA ILE A 246 -15.35 -12.64 21.24
C ILE A 246 -14.29 -12.58 22.35
N GLY A 247 -14.58 -13.18 23.50
CA GLY A 247 -13.68 -13.14 24.66
C GLY A 247 -13.30 -11.71 25.11
N GLY A 248 -14.22 -10.74 24.94
CA GLY A 248 -13.99 -9.34 25.32
C GLY A 248 -13.10 -8.51 24.38
N ARG A 249 -12.71 -9.06 23.21
CA ARG A 249 -11.96 -8.31 22.18
C ARG A 249 -12.75 -8.16 20.89
N LYS A 250 -12.58 -7.01 20.24
CA LYS A 250 -13.07 -6.77 18.88
C LYS A 250 -12.32 -7.67 17.90
N ILE A 251 -13.07 -8.33 17.03
CA ILE A 251 -12.52 -9.20 16.00
C ILE A 251 -12.18 -8.34 14.78
N SER A 252 -10.99 -8.53 14.21
CA SER A 252 -10.68 -8.07 12.86
C SER A 252 -10.59 -9.29 11.96
N ALA A 253 -11.32 -9.25 10.83
CA ALA A 253 -11.36 -10.33 9.85
C ALA A 253 -10.87 -9.82 8.48
N ALA A 254 -10.12 -10.66 7.77
CA ALA A 254 -9.64 -10.40 6.42
C ALA A 254 -9.48 -11.72 5.65
N PRO A 255 -9.46 -11.71 4.30
CA PRO A 255 -9.04 -12.87 3.52
C PRO A 255 -7.64 -13.32 3.95
N ALA A 256 -7.43 -14.62 4.14
CA ALA A 256 -6.10 -15.16 4.42
C ALA A 256 -5.21 -14.99 3.20
N ARG A 257 -3.94 -14.62 3.39
CA ARG A 257 -2.95 -14.62 2.31
C ARG A 257 -2.48 -16.06 2.05
N PRO A 258 -2.28 -16.47 0.79
CA PRO A 258 -1.74 -17.79 0.48
C PRO A 258 -0.32 -17.87 1.04
N ARG A 259 0.10 -19.10 1.37
CA ARG A 259 1.41 -19.39 1.93
C ARG A 259 2.41 -19.69 0.83
#